data_AF-A0A832IAZ8-F1
#
_entry.id   AF-A0A832IAZ8-F1
#
_cell.length_a   1.000
_cell.length_b   1.000
_cell.length_c   1.000
_cell.angle_alpha   90.00
_cell.angle_beta   90.00
_cell.angle_gamma   90.00
#
_symmetry.space_group_name_H-M   'P 1'
#
loop_
_entity.id
_entity.type
_entity.pdbx_description
1 polymer ?
#
loop_
_entity_poly.entity_id
_entity_poly.type
_entity_poly.pdbx_seq_one_letter_code
_entity_poly.pdbx_strand_id
1 'polypeptide(L)' 'MKRKVFLFTSTALFILINLFLPTEEAHFVWERLPIFNVIFGFLGCILIIVVSKTIGKCLQRDENYYD' A
#
# COMPACT_ATOMS: atom_id res chain seq x y z
N MET A 1 -2.30 14.02 -14.83
CA MET A 1 -2.77 12.71 -15.35
C MET A 1 -1.69 11.62 -15.30
N LYS A 2 -0.47 11.88 -15.78
CA LYS A 2 0.64 10.89 -15.86
C LYS A 2 1.06 10.23 -14.52
N ARG A 3 1.05 10.95 -13.39
CA ARG A 3 1.39 10.39 -12.06
C ARG A 3 0.42 9.33 -11.56
N LYS A 4 -0.89 9.48 -11.83
CA LYS A 4 -1.90 8.49 -11.42
C LYS A 4 -1.79 7.21 -12.23
N VAL A 5 -1.45 7.35 -13.52
CA VAL A 5 -1.20 6.21 -14.43
C VAL A 5 0.00 5.40 -13.95
N PHE A 6 1.10 6.05 -13.56
CA PHE A 6 2.30 5.35 -13.07
C PHE A 6 2.05 4.50 -11.82
N LEU A 7 1.25 5.02 -10.89
CA LEU A 7 0.85 4.27 -9.69
C LEU A 7 -0.02 3.06 -10.06
N PHE A 8 -1.00 3.25 -10.94
CA PHE A 8 -1.87 2.17 -11.40
C PHE A 8 -1.11 1.09 -12.19
N THR A 9 -0.15 1.48 -13.02
CA THR A 9 0.69 0.54 -13.79
C THR A 9 1.62 -0.27 -12.90
N SER A 10 2.18 0.34 -11.85
CA SER A 10 3.04 -0.36 -10.89
C SER A 10 2.24 -1.42 -10.12
N THR A 11 1.03 -1.10 -9.67
CA THR A 11 0.14 -2.07 -9.00
C THR A 11 -0.29 -3.19 -9.96
N ALA A 12 -0.66 -2.86 -11.20
CA ALA A 12 -1.06 -3.86 -12.21
C ALA A 12 0.09 -4.83 -12.56
N LEU A 13 1.32 -4.33 -12.66
CA LEU A 13 2.51 -5.17 -12.89
C LEU A 13 2.78 -6.13 -11.73
N PHE A 14 2.59 -5.67 -10.49
CA PHE A 14 2.79 -6.49 -9.30
C PHE A 14 1.76 -7.63 -9.18
N ILE A 15 0.52 -7.37 -9.62
CA ILE A 15 -0.55 -8.38 -9.74
C ILE A 15 -0.16 -9.45 -10.76
N LEU A 16 0.37 -9.05 -11.93
CA LEU A 16 0.81 -9.99 -12.95
C LEU A 16 1.95 -10.88 -12.45
N ILE A 17 2.96 -10.32 -11.77
CA ILE A 17 4.08 -11.10 -11.23
C ILE A 17 3.60 -12.14 -10.21
N ASN A 18 2.65 -11.78 -9.33
CA ASN A 18 2.09 -12.70 -8.34
C ASN A 18 1.25 -13.83 -8.97
N LEU A 19 0.63 -13.59 -10.12
CA LEU A 19 -0.09 -14.63 -10.86
C LEU A 19 0.86 -15.71 -11.41
N PHE A 20 2.09 -15.35 -11.77
CA PHE A 20 3.06 -16.26 -12.40
C PHE A 20 3.98 -16.99 -11.40
N LEU A 21 4.13 -16.49 -10.17
CA LEU A 21 4.89 -17.17 -9.11
C LEU A 21 3.92 -17.65 -8.00
N PRO A 22 3.25 -18.81 -8.17
CA PRO A 22 2.54 -19.42 -7.06
C PRO A 22 3.55 -19.79 -5.96
N THR A 23 3.25 -19.36 -4.74
CA THR A 23 3.99 -19.81 -3.55
C THR A 23 3.47 -21.20 -3.20
N GLU A 24 4.28 -22.22 -3.47
CA GLU A 24 3.92 -23.65 -3.34
C GLU A 24 3.73 -24.12 -1.89
N GLU A 25 3.98 -23.26 -0.89
CA GLU A 25 3.95 -23.63 0.53
C GLU A 25 2.79 -22.95 1.27
N ALA A 26 1.56 -23.26 0.85
CA ALA A 26 0.35 -22.78 1.53
C ALA A 26 0.02 -23.67 2.73
N HIS A 27 0.32 -23.20 3.95
CA HIS A 27 -0.11 -23.84 5.19
C HIS A 27 -1.54 -23.42 5.58
N PHE A 28 -2.00 -22.26 5.09
CA PHE A 28 -3.35 -21.73 5.33
C PHE A 28 -4.12 -21.47 4.03
N VAL A 29 -5.45 -21.61 4.08
CA VAL A 29 -6.37 -21.45 2.92
C VAL A 29 -6.24 -20.08 2.22
N TRP A 30 -5.82 -19.05 2.98
CA TRP A 30 -5.63 -17.68 2.51
C TRP A 30 -4.33 -17.47 1.72
N GLU A 31 -3.31 -18.29 1.94
CA GLU A 31 -2.03 -18.27 1.21
C GLU A 31 -2.15 -18.88 -0.19
N ARG A 32 -3.19 -19.69 -0.41
CA ARG A 32 -3.53 -20.25 -1.74
C ARG A 32 -3.98 -19.18 -2.74
N LEU A 33 -4.26 -17.97 -2.27
CA LEU A 33 -4.57 -16.82 -3.12
C LEU A 33 -3.25 -16.12 -3.48
N PRO A 34 -2.73 -16.29 -4.72
CA PRO A 34 -1.48 -15.65 -5.14
C PRO A 34 -1.52 -14.11 -5.01
N ILE A 35 -2.72 -13.53 -5.01
CA ILE A 35 -2.94 -12.09 -4.95
C ILE A 35 -2.89 -11.54 -3.51
N PHE A 36 -2.92 -12.39 -2.47
CA PHE A 36 -3.00 -11.95 -1.07
C PHE A 36 -1.84 -11.02 -0.68
N ASN A 37 -0.61 -11.36 -1.06
CA ASN A 37 0.58 -10.56 -0.77
C ASN A 37 0.52 -9.16 -1.41
N VAL A 38 -0.02 -9.07 -2.63
CA VAL A 38 -0.18 -7.79 -3.34
C VAL A 38 -1.18 -6.90 -2.62
N ILE A 39 -2.33 -7.46 -2.24
CA ILE A 39 -3.37 -6.72 -1.51
C ILE A 39 -2.81 -6.27 -0.16
N PHE A 40 -2.15 -7.16 0.59
CA PHE A 40 -1.60 -6.83 1.90
C PHE A 40 -0.53 -5.73 1.82
N GLY A 41 0.41 -5.82 0.88
CA GLY A 41 1.43 -4.79 0.67
C GLY A 41 0.84 -3.44 0.24
N PHE A 42 -0.16 -3.46 -0.66
CA PHE A 42 -0.86 -2.24 -1.08
C PHE A 42 -1.65 -1.60 0.06
N LEU A 43 -2.35 -2.41 0.87
CA LEU A 43 -3.06 -1.95 2.05
C LEU A 43 -2.08 -1.33 3.06
N GLY A 44 -0.94 -1.99 3.31
CA GLY A 44 0.11 -1.48 4.19
C GLY A 44 0.65 -0.12 3.75
N CYS A 45 0.91 0.06 2.46
CA CYS A 45 1.30 1.35 1.90
C CYS A 45 0.24 2.45 2.15
N ILE A 46 -1.04 2.15 1.89
CA ILE A 46 -2.13 3.10 2.17
C ILE A 46 -2.17 3.45 3.66
N LEU A 47 -2.06 2.44 4.52
CA LEU A 47 -2.11 2.58 5.97
C LEU A 47 -0.99 3.52 6.45
N ILE A 48 0.25 3.32 5.98
CA ILE A 48 1.40 4.19 6.30
C ILE A 48 1.16 5.62 5.84
N ILE A 49 0.64 5.84 4.63
CA ILE A 49 0.36 7.19 4.11
C ILE A 49 -0.69 7.89 4.96
N VAL A 50 -1.79 7.20 5.29
CA VAL A 50 -2.89 7.76 6.09
C VAL A 50 -2.40 8.10 7.49
N VAL A 51 -1.70 7.17 8.16
CA VAL A 51 -1.15 7.39 9.50
C VAL A 51 -0.17 8.55 9.50
N SER A 52 0.77 8.59 8.54
CA SER A 52 1.74 9.69 8.42
C SER A 52 1.04 11.05 8.24
N LYS A 53 -0.04 11.09 7.46
CA LYS A 53 -0.81 12.32 7.23
C LYS A 53 -1.60 12.75 8.47
N THR A 54 -2.16 11.81 9.21
CA THR A 54 -2.88 12.08 10.46
C THR A 54 -1.93 12.61 11.53
N ILE A 55 -0.75 11.99 11.68
CA ILE A 55 0.28 12.46 12.61
C ILE A 55 0.79 13.83 12.17
N GLY A 56 1.07 14.03 10.88
CA GLY A 56 1.52 15.31 10.35
C GLY A 56 0.54 16.45 10.65
N LYS A 57 -0.77 16.21 10.52
CA LYS A 57 -1.80 17.19 10.90
C LYS A 57 -1.89 17.42 12.41
N CYS A 58 -1.76 16.37 13.20
CA CYS A 58 -1.81 16.46 14.66
C CYS A 58 -0.59 17.20 15.23
N LEU A 59 0.56 17.11 14.55
CA LEU A 59 1.81 17.73 14.96
C LEU A 59 2.02 19.13 14.36
N GLN A 60 1.24 19.50 13.33
CA GLN A 60 1.21 20.87 12.86
C GLN A 60 0.68 21.77 13.97
N ARG A 61 1.58 22.60 14.49
CA ARG A 61 1.31 23.54 15.57
C ARG A 61 0.62 24.78 15.02
N ASP A 62 -0.30 25.33 15.80
CA ASP A 62 -1.03 26.55 15.46
C ASP A 62 -0.05 27.70 15.15
N GLU A 63 -0.38 28.49 14.12
CA GLU A 63 0.47 29.54 13.55
C GLU A 63 0.77 30.65 14.59
N ASN A 64 -0.10 30.79 15.58
CA ASN A 64 -0.06 31.83 16.61
C ASN A 64 0.92 31.56 17.79
N TYR A 65 1.81 30.56 17.71
CA TYR A 65 2.77 30.30 18.80
C TYR A 65 3.92 31.33 18.84
N TYR A 66 4.15 32.08 17.76
CA TYR A 66 5.17 33.12 17.70
C TYR A 66 4.60 34.55 17.76
N ASP A 67 3.30 34.68 18.00
CA ASP A 67 2.70 35.96 18.41
C ASP A 67 2.86 36.19 19.91
#